data_AF-A0A7S0DDR7-F1
#
_entry.id   AF-A0A7S0DDR7-F1
#
_cell.length_a   1.000
_cell.length_b   1.000
_cell.length_c   1.000
_cell.angle_alpha   90.00
_cell.angle_beta   90.00
_cell.angle_gamma   90.00
#
_symmetry.space_group_name_H-M   'P 1'
#
loop_
_entity.id
_entity.type
_entity.pdbx_description
1 polymer ?
#
loop_
_entity_poly.entity_id
_entity_poly.type
_entity_poly.pdbx_seq_one_letter_code
_entity_poly.pdbx_strand_id
1 'polypeptide(L)'
;EESTCKSLRSYWFGNSNHWFASTEKFDSEVLELFGLSLEAFLSSGALRYYGEGLKSEVLRGLELDKWLESTQPADILAHILLWDQVSRHYRRVHTAPTAVSRVSDMAVRSTTYLLKNHLQMVETWPTSWRMFLLMPYRHTFQATPIRHSLQWAKRFAKLPGEDLSLWRRFDQAGLKALSPMITKNLTAIKPSENQGSLSFSSW
;
A
#
# COMPACT_ATOMS: atom_id res chain seq x y z
N GLU A 1 5.59 9.31 27.28
CA GLU A 1 4.77 8.30 26.58
C GLU A 1 5.37 8.06 25.20
N GLU A 2 5.42 6.82 24.73
CA GLU A 2 5.88 6.54 23.37
C GLU A 2 4.78 6.90 22.38
N SER A 3 5.09 7.65 21.31
CA SER A 3 4.07 8.02 20.33
C SER A 3 3.49 6.78 19.65
N THR A 4 2.19 6.80 19.33
CA THR A 4 1.50 5.70 18.63
C THR A 4 2.19 5.32 17.32
N CYS A 5 2.74 6.31 16.58
CA CYS A 5 3.51 6.06 15.35
C CYS A 5 4.77 5.24 15.62
N LYS A 6 5.53 5.58 16.66
CA LYS A 6 6.73 4.83 17.03
C LYS A 6 6.36 3.43 17.53
N SER A 7 5.34 3.31 18.36
CA SER A 7 4.81 2.03 18.84
C SER A 7 4.39 1.10 17.70
N LEU A 8 3.64 1.62 16.72
CA LEU A 8 3.23 0.87 15.53
C LEU A 8 4.43 0.39 14.71
N ARG A 9 5.41 1.26 14.44
CA ARG A 9 6.62 0.85 13.70
C ARG A 9 7.43 -0.20 14.47
N SER A 10 7.68 0.04 15.76
CA SER A 10 8.43 -0.89 16.62
C SER A 10 7.76 -2.26 16.65
N TYR A 11 6.45 -2.29 16.90
CA TYR A 11 5.68 -3.54 16.89
C TYR A 11 5.72 -4.21 15.51
N TRP A 12 5.40 -3.47 14.45
CA TRP A 12 5.28 -4.05 13.11
C TRP A 12 6.61 -4.64 12.65
N PHE A 13 7.70 -3.88 12.77
CA PHE A 13 9.01 -4.33 12.29
C PHE A 13 9.72 -5.31 13.24
N GLY A 14 9.36 -5.33 14.53
CA GLY A 14 9.80 -6.34 15.49
C GLY A 14 9.15 -7.70 15.29
N ASN A 15 7.98 -7.77 14.64
CA ASN A 15 7.20 -9.00 14.42
C ASN A 15 7.25 -9.51 12.97
N SER A 16 8.44 -9.54 12.38
CA SER A 16 8.64 -9.85 10.95
C SER A 16 8.14 -11.23 10.50
N ASN A 17 8.10 -12.20 11.42
CA ASN A 17 7.58 -13.54 11.16
C ASN A 17 6.08 -13.55 10.82
N HIS A 18 5.34 -12.48 11.16
CA HIS A 18 3.90 -12.40 11.00
C HIS A 18 3.43 -11.52 9.83
N TRP A 19 4.32 -10.80 9.15
CA TRP A 19 3.98 -9.88 8.05
C TRP A 19 3.13 -10.49 6.94
N PHE A 20 3.26 -11.79 6.72
CA PHE A 20 2.54 -12.52 5.68
C PHE A 20 1.63 -13.61 6.25
N ALA A 21 1.48 -13.67 7.57
CA ALA A 21 0.60 -14.60 8.23
C ALA A 21 -0.85 -14.13 8.10
N SER A 22 -1.74 -15.03 7.69
CA SER A 22 -3.18 -14.79 7.61
C SER A 22 -3.92 -15.59 8.70
N THR A 23 -3.49 -15.44 9.95
CA THR A 23 -4.07 -16.16 11.08
C THR A 23 -5.01 -15.25 11.87
N GLU A 24 -6.16 -15.77 12.29
CA GLU A 24 -7.14 -15.05 13.13
C GLU A 24 -6.51 -14.48 14.42
N LYS A 25 -5.58 -15.23 15.04
CA LYS A 25 -4.84 -14.77 16.22
C LYS A 25 -4.08 -13.47 15.97
N PHE A 26 -3.28 -13.42 14.91
CA PHE A 26 -2.51 -12.23 14.56
C PHE A 26 -3.41 -11.07 14.11
N ASP A 27 -4.51 -11.36 13.41
CA ASP A 27 -5.49 -10.35 13.05
C ASP A 27 -6.10 -9.71 14.31
N SER A 28 -6.46 -10.52 15.31
CA SER A 28 -7.01 -10.03 16.59
C SER A 28 -5.99 -9.19 17.35
N GLU A 29 -4.74 -9.66 17.46
CA GLU A 29 -3.65 -8.94 18.14
C GLU A 29 -3.36 -7.57 17.52
N VAL A 30 -3.27 -7.50 16.19
CA VAL A 30 -3.07 -6.22 15.47
C VAL A 30 -4.23 -5.25 15.73
N LEU A 31 -5.47 -5.75 15.81
CA LEU A 31 -6.64 -4.92 16.03
C LEU A 31 -6.82 -4.49 17.49
N GLU A 32 -6.42 -5.32 18.45
CA GLU A 32 -6.36 -4.93 19.85
C GLU A 32 -5.40 -3.76 20.05
N LEU A 33 -4.23 -3.79 19.40
CA LEU A 33 -3.20 -2.75 19.55
C LEU A 33 -3.50 -1.48 18.74
N PHE A 34 -4.01 -1.61 17.52
CA PHE A 34 -4.09 -0.48 16.57
C PHE A 34 -5.48 -0.27 15.94
N GLY A 35 -6.45 -1.15 16.22
CA GLY A 35 -7.81 -1.07 15.66
C GLY A 35 -8.51 0.23 16.04
N LEU A 36 -8.46 0.62 17.32
CA LEU A 36 -9.02 1.90 17.78
C LEU A 36 -8.38 3.12 17.09
N SER A 37 -7.08 3.07 16.78
CA SER A 37 -6.41 4.15 16.05
C SER A 37 -6.95 4.27 14.62
N LEU A 38 -7.19 3.14 13.95
CA LEU A 38 -7.80 3.10 12.63
C LEU A 38 -9.27 3.53 12.67
N GLU A 39 -10.05 3.06 13.64
CA GLU A 39 -11.47 3.42 13.81
C GLU A 39 -11.65 4.91 14.12
N ALA A 40 -10.80 5.46 14.99
CA ALA A 40 -10.80 6.89 15.28
C ALA A 40 -10.57 7.70 13.99
N PHE A 41 -9.61 7.27 13.16
CA PHE A 41 -9.35 7.87 11.86
C PHE A 41 -10.56 7.77 10.91
N LEU A 42 -11.18 6.59 10.81
CA LEU A 42 -12.33 6.35 9.92
C LEU A 42 -13.59 7.11 10.35
N SER A 43 -13.87 7.16 11.66
CA SER A 43 -15.11 7.70 12.22
C SER A 43 -15.16 9.22 12.25
N SER A 44 -14.02 9.86 12.51
CA SER A 44 -13.97 11.31 12.75
C SER A 44 -13.55 12.12 11.54
N GLY A 45 -13.07 11.47 10.47
CA GLY A 45 -12.33 12.14 9.41
C GLY A 45 -11.10 12.91 9.87
N ALA A 46 -10.64 12.59 11.07
CA ALA A 46 -9.66 13.33 11.82
C ALA A 46 -8.66 12.37 12.46
N LEU A 47 -7.40 12.75 12.40
CA LEU A 47 -6.37 12.25 13.29
C LEU A 47 -6.62 12.82 14.70
N ARG A 48 -7.61 12.30 15.45
CA ARG A 48 -7.86 12.78 16.82
C ARG A 48 -6.98 12.12 17.89
N TYR A 49 -6.00 11.30 17.51
CA TYR A 49 -5.33 10.39 18.45
C TYR A 49 -3.81 10.29 18.32
N TYR A 50 -3.15 11.33 17.80
CA TYR A 50 -1.69 11.41 17.82
C TYR A 50 -1.31 12.66 18.60
N GLY A 51 -0.70 12.45 19.76
CA GLY A 51 -0.31 13.49 20.71
C GLY A 51 0.37 14.67 20.01
N GLU A 52 -0.09 15.86 20.36
CA GLU A 52 0.30 17.18 19.82
C GLU A 52 -0.21 17.52 18.41
N GLY A 53 -1.48 17.96 18.34
CA GLY A 53 -1.81 19.13 17.52
C GLY A 53 -2.50 18.94 16.17
N LEU A 54 -2.97 17.74 15.79
CA LEU A 54 -3.70 17.61 14.53
C LEU A 54 -5.19 17.99 14.65
N LYS A 55 -5.61 19.03 13.92
CA LYS A 55 -7.00 19.46 13.81
C LYS A 55 -7.80 18.52 12.89
N SER A 56 -9.11 18.46 13.14
CA SER A 56 -9.96 17.31 12.81
C SER A 56 -10.43 17.19 11.36
N GLU A 57 -9.63 17.58 10.37
CA GLU A 57 -10.16 17.78 9.01
C GLU A 57 -9.41 17.02 7.90
N VAL A 58 -8.41 16.18 8.17
CA VAL A 58 -7.45 15.59 7.18
C VAL A 58 -8.04 14.76 6.01
N LEU A 59 -9.36 14.59 5.90
CA LEU A 59 -9.99 13.84 4.80
C LEU A 59 -10.11 14.58 3.46
N ARG A 60 -9.91 15.90 3.36
CA ARG A 60 -9.93 16.56 2.04
C ARG A 60 -8.52 16.57 1.47
N GLY A 61 -8.40 16.36 0.16
CA GLY A 61 -7.10 16.18 -0.50
C GLY A 61 -6.07 17.28 -0.20
N LEU A 62 -6.52 18.51 0.05
CA LEU A 62 -5.71 19.67 0.42
C LEU A 62 -5.14 19.62 1.85
N GLU A 63 -5.76 18.91 2.79
CA GLU A 63 -5.22 18.75 4.15
C GLU A 63 -4.20 17.62 4.24
N LEU A 64 -4.33 16.56 3.43
CA LEU A 64 -3.31 15.51 3.41
C LEU A 64 -1.96 16.06 2.96
N ASP A 65 -1.92 16.91 1.92
CA ASP A 65 -0.66 17.44 1.41
C ASP A 65 0.03 18.35 2.45
N LYS A 66 -0.72 19.25 3.11
CA LYS A 66 -0.20 20.07 4.23
C LYS A 66 0.28 19.23 5.41
N TRP A 67 -0.43 18.16 5.71
CA TRP A 67 -0.02 17.23 6.76
C TRP A 67 1.28 16.53 6.38
N LEU A 68 1.40 16.02 5.17
CA LEU A 68 2.62 15.38 4.66
C LEU A 68 3.82 16.32 4.73
N GLU A 69 3.65 17.59 4.37
CA GLU A 69 4.70 18.63 4.44
C GLU A 69 5.19 18.94 5.86
N SER A 70 4.33 18.77 6.85
CA SER A 70 4.64 19.06 8.26
C SER A 70 5.00 17.81 9.08
N THR A 71 4.90 16.62 8.49
CA THR A 71 5.06 15.35 9.20
C THR A 71 6.41 14.70 8.91
N GLN A 72 7.04 14.14 9.94
CA GLN A 72 8.29 13.41 9.77
C GLN A 72 8.09 12.16 8.88
N PRO A 73 8.99 11.87 7.92
CA PRO A 73 8.84 10.74 7.00
C PRO A 73 8.62 9.38 7.67
N ALA A 74 9.23 9.14 8.83
CA ALA A 74 8.99 7.92 9.60
C ALA A 74 7.54 7.82 10.10
N ASP A 75 6.93 8.93 10.50
CA ASP A 75 5.53 8.97 10.95
C ASP A 75 4.57 8.82 9.76
N ILE A 76 4.91 9.37 8.60
CA ILE A 76 4.20 9.08 7.35
C ILE A 76 4.20 7.56 7.05
N LEU A 77 5.35 6.89 7.21
CA LEU A 77 5.42 5.43 7.05
C LEU A 77 4.54 4.69 8.06
N ALA A 78 4.45 5.14 9.31
CA ALA A 78 3.55 4.54 10.30
C ALA A 78 2.08 4.67 9.88
N HIS A 79 1.69 5.82 9.34
CA HIS A 79 0.36 6.00 8.77
C HIS A 79 0.11 5.13 7.55
N ILE A 80 1.10 4.93 6.68
CA ILE A 80 1.00 3.97 5.57
C ILE A 80 0.75 2.56 6.11
N LEU A 81 1.46 2.12 7.17
CA LEU A 81 1.22 0.82 7.80
C LEU A 81 -0.21 0.73 8.38
N LEU A 82 -0.69 1.77 9.04
CA LEU A 82 -2.06 1.82 9.57
C LEU A 82 -3.10 1.71 8.44
N TRP A 83 -2.94 2.52 7.40
CA TRP A 83 -3.92 2.66 6.33
C TRP A 83 -3.91 1.51 5.32
N ASP A 84 -2.77 0.88 5.06
CA ASP A 84 -2.66 -0.25 4.12
C ASP A 84 -2.59 -1.61 4.81
N GLN A 85 -1.81 -1.76 5.89
CA GLN A 85 -1.64 -3.07 6.54
C GLN A 85 -2.73 -3.32 7.57
N VAL A 86 -2.84 -2.47 8.60
CA VAL A 86 -3.82 -2.66 9.69
C VAL A 86 -5.25 -2.68 9.15
N SER A 87 -5.57 -1.84 8.17
CA SER A 87 -6.90 -1.84 7.52
C SER A 87 -7.26 -3.16 6.85
N ARG A 88 -6.28 -3.96 6.40
CA ARG A 88 -6.51 -5.30 5.83
C ARG A 88 -6.79 -6.35 6.91
N HIS A 89 -6.16 -6.25 8.07
CA HIS A 89 -6.54 -7.05 9.24
C HIS A 89 -7.95 -6.68 9.68
N TYR A 90 -8.23 -5.38 9.76
CA TYR A 90 -9.56 -4.85 10.10
C TYR A 90 -10.65 -5.39 9.18
N ARG A 91 -10.44 -5.34 7.86
CA ARG A 91 -11.39 -5.87 6.87
C ARG A 91 -11.62 -7.38 6.95
N ARG A 92 -10.64 -8.14 7.44
CA ARG A 92 -10.78 -9.61 7.57
C ARG A 92 -11.66 -9.96 8.76
N VAL A 93 -11.55 -9.18 9.85
CA VAL A 93 -12.34 -9.37 11.07
C VAL A 93 -13.72 -8.72 10.95
N HIS A 94 -13.79 -7.54 10.33
CA HIS A 94 -15.01 -6.75 10.19
C HIS A 94 -15.48 -6.71 8.73
N THR A 95 -16.76 -6.97 8.49
CA THR A 95 -17.40 -6.90 7.17
C THR A 95 -17.65 -5.43 6.74
N ALA A 96 -16.60 -4.60 6.70
CA ALA A 96 -16.67 -3.16 6.44
C ALA A 96 -15.85 -2.72 5.19
N PRO A 97 -16.29 -3.03 3.96
CA PRO A 97 -15.48 -2.85 2.75
C PRO A 97 -15.26 -1.39 2.31
N THR A 98 -16.21 -0.48 2.55
CA THR A 98 -16.17 0.90 2.01
C THR A 98 -15.18 1.81 2.74
N ALA A 99 -15.07 1.68 4.07
CA ALA A 99 -14.16 2.47 4.89
C ALA A 99 -12.67 2.19 4.57
N VAL A 100 -12.36 0.92 4.27
CA VAL A 100 -11.00 0.44 3.96
C VAL A 100 -10.50 0.96 2.60
N SER A 101 -11.39 1.20 1.64
CA SER A 101 -11.01 1.74 0.34
C SER A 101 -10.45 3.16 0.45
N ARG A 102 -11.03 4.01 1.31
CA ARG A 102 -10.62 5.42 1.46
C ARG A 102 -9.22 5.55 2.04
N VAL A 103 -8.89 4.77 3.06
CA VAL A 103 -7.55 4.77 3.67
C VAL A 103 -6.49 4.21 2.72
N SER A 104 -6.86 3.27 1.84
CA SER A 104 -5.94 2.72 0.83
C SER A 104 -5.43 3.81 -0.13
N ASP A 105 -6.30 4.72 -0.58
CA ASP A 105 -5.90 5.83 -1.45
C ASP A 105 -4.93 6.80 -0.76
N MET A 106 -5.11 7.04 0.54
CA MET A 106 -4.22 7.88 1.32
C MET A 106 -2.83 7.25 1.48
N ALA A 107 -2.77 5.93 1.68
CA ALA A 107 -1.51 5.19 1.71
C ALA A 107 -0.75 5.30 0.38
N VAL A 108 -1.46 5.21 -0.75
CA VAL A 108 -0.88 5.39 -2.11
C VAL A 108 -0.35 6.81 -2.32
N ARG A 109 -1.11 7.84 -1.93
CA ARG A 109 -0.68 9.24 -2.04
C ARG A 109 0.55 9.52 -1.17
N SER A 110 0.55 9.01 0.06
CA SER A 110 1.67 9.18 1.01
C SER A 110 2.93 8.45 0.55
N THR A 111 2.76 7.26 -0.05
CA THR A 111 3.85 6.54 -0.72
C THR A 111 4.47 7.39 -1.84
N THR A 112 3.62 7.96 -2.68
CA THR A 112 4.04 8.83 -3.79
C THR A 112 4.78 10.06 -3.30
N TYR A 113 4.28 10.68 -2.23
CA TYR A 113 4.90 11.85 -1.60
C TYR A 113 6.32 11.52 -1.11
N LEU A 114 6.49 10.42 -0.36
CA LEU A 114 7.79 10.02 0.17
C LEU A 114 8.80 9.71 -0.95
N LEU A 115 8.37 8.98 -1.99
CA LEU A 115 9.25 8.65 -3.13
C LEU A 115 9.62 9.88 -3.96
N LYS A 116 8.77 10.91 -4.02
CA LYS A 116 9.03 12.14 -4.78
C LYS A 116 9.89 13.13 -4.00
N ASN A 117 9.58 13.35 -2.72
CA ASN A 117 10.14 14.46 -1.94
C ASN A 117 11.22 14.02 -0.95
N HIS A 118 11.28 12.74 -0.59
CA HIS A 118 12.19 12.22 0.44
C HIS A 118 13.00 11.01 -0.04
N LEU A 119 13.22 10.86 -1.35
CA LEU A 119 13.87 9.68 -1.93
C LEU A 119 15.22 9.35 -1.29
N GLN A 120 16.09 10.34 -1.13
CA GLN A 120 17.43 10.13 -0.55
C GLN A 120 17.35 9.55 0.87
N MET A 121 16.39 10.01 1.68
CA MET A 121 16.15 9.46 3.02
C MET A 121 15.56 8.05 2.94
N VAL A 122 14.62 7.80 2.03
CA VAL A 122 14.02 6.46 1.85
C VAL A 122 15.07 5.43 1.44
N GLU A 123 16.05 5.82 0.63
CA GLU A 123 17.17 4.95 0.23
C GLU A 123 18.08 4.55 1.42
N THR A 124 18.05 5.28 2.55
CA THR A 124 18.82 4.92 3.76
C THR A 124 18.05 4.08 4.77
N TRP A 125 16.74 3.86 4.57
CA TRP A 125 15.93 3.04 5.48
C TRP A 125 16.36 1.57 5.54
N PRO A 126 15.81 0.76 6.47
CA PRO A 126 15.90 -0.69 6.37
C PRO A 126 15.15 -1.22 5.14
N THR A 127 15.60 -2.35 4.57
CA THR A 127 14.94 -3.01 3.43
C THR A 127 13.45 -3.25 3.67
N SER A 128 13.08 -3.69 4.88
CA SER A 128 11.69 -3.93 5.24
C SER A 128 10.84 -2.66 5.17
N TRP A 129 11.36 -1.52 5.60
CA TRP A 129 10.65 -0.24 5.56
C TRP A 129 10.38 0.19 4.12
N ARG A 130 11.39 0.09 3.24
CA ARG A 130 11.22 0.33 1.80
C ARG A 130 10.20 -0.62 1.19
N MET A 131 10.23 -1.91 1.54
CA MET A 131 9.24 -2.86 1.02
C MET A 131 7.83 -2.45 1.45
N PHE A 132 7.61 -2.13 2.73
CA PHE A 132 6.30 -1.74 3.24
C PHE A 132 5.82 -0.39 2.69
N LEU A 133 6.73 0.54 2.42
CA LEU A 133 6.41 1.76 1.67
C LEU A 133 5.81 1.44 0.29
N LEU A 134 6.25 0.39 -0.40
CA LEU A 134 5.75 0.05 -1.74
C LEU A 134 4.49 -0.82 -1.74
N MET A 135 4.07 -1.35 -0.59
CA MET A 135 2.89 -2.22 -0.48
C MET A 135 1.59 -1.56 -0.99
N PRO A 136 1.28 -0.29 -0.68
CA PRO A 136 0.03 0.34 -1.10
C PRO A 136 -0.17 0.30 -2.62
N TYR A 137 0.88 0.57 -3.40
CA TYR A 137 0.83 0.46 -4.86
C TYR A 137 0.49 -0.95 -5.35
N ARG A 138 1.14 -1.97 -4.78
CA ARG A 138 0.89 -3.38 -5.12
C ARG A 138 -0.54 -3.81 -4.80
N HIS A 139 -1.12 -3.14 -3.82
CA HIS A 139 -2.40 -3.42 -3.19
C HIS A 139 -3.61 -2.72 -3.82
N THR A 140 -3.38 -1.85 -4.81
CA THR A 140 -4.42 -1.14 -5.58
C THR A 140 -5.24 -2.04 -6.49
N PHE A 141 -4.73 -3.23 -6.85
CA PHE A 141 -5.27 -4.07 -7.94
C PHE A 141 -5.38 -3.31 -9.28
N GLN A 142 -4.51 -2.33 -9.50
CA GLN A 142 -4.40 -1.60 -10.76
C GLN A 142 -3.04 -1.85 -11.40
N ALA A 143 -3.04 -2.13 -12.70
CA ALA A 143 -1.81 -2.54 -13.40
C ALA A 143 -0.70 -1.47 -13.32
N THR A 144 -1.05 -0.19 -13.46
CA THR A 144 -0.07 0.90 -13.48
C THR A 144 0.63 1.08 -12.13
N PRO A 145 -0.07 1.26 -10.98
CA PRO A 145 0.58 1.31 -9.68
C PRO A 145 1.40 0.05 -9.36
N ILE A 146 0.91 -1.15 -9.69
CA ILE A 146 1.66 -2.38 -9.44
C ILE A 146 2.97 -2.38 -10.24
N ARG A 147 2.94 -2.03 -11.54
CA ARG A 147 4.17 -1.92 -12.35
C ARG A 147 5.14 -0.89 -11.77
N HIS A 148 4.64 0.26 -11.33
CA HIS A 148 5.46 1.29 -10.69
C HIS A 148 6.13 0.76 -9.41
N SER A 149 5.40 0.01 -8.58
CA SER A 149 5.97 -0.62 -7.38
C SER A 149 7.09 -1.62 -7.70
N LEU A 150 6.94 -2.41 -8.76
CA LEU A 150 7.96 -3.37 -9.20
C LEU A 150 9.21 -2.67 -9.76
N GLN A 151 9.05 -1.52 -10.42
CA GLN A 151 10.19 -0.70 -10.86
C GLN A 151 10.97 -0.15 -9.67
N TRP A 152 10.28 0.35 -8.65
CA TRP A 152 10.91 0.79 -7.40
C TRP A 152 11.58 -0.36 -6.66
N ALA A 153 10.94 -1.53 -6.54
CA ALA A 153 11.54 -2.71 -5.94
C ALA A 153 12.85 -3.10 -6.63
N LYS A 154 12.89 -3.09 -7.98
CA LYS A 154 14.11 -3.34 -8.76
C LYS A 154 15.21 -2.29 -8.52
N ARG A 155 14.84 -1.03 -8.27
CA ARG A 155 15.81 0.02 -7.93
C ARG A 155 16.37 -0.23 -6.54
N PHE A 156 15.51 -0.43 -5.54
CA PHE A 156 15.93 -0.61 -4.17
C PHE A 156 16.72 -1.90 -3.95
N ALA A 157 16.39 -2.99 -4.64
CA ALA A 157 17.15 -4.24 -4.57
C ALA A 157 18.62 -4.13 -5.06
N LYS A 158 19.00 -3.01 -5.69
CA LYS A 158 20.39 -2.73 -6.10
C LYS A 158 21.18 -1.93 -5.07
N LEU A 159 20.54 -1.48 -3.99
CA LEU A 159 21.24 -0.75 -2.93
C LEU A 159 22.15 -1.71 -2.13
N PRO A 160 23.21 -1.20 -1.48
CA PRO A 160 24.07 -2.02 -0.65
C PRO A 160 23.33 -2.61 0.56
N GLY A 161 23.62 -3.87 0.89
CA GLY A 161 23.11 -4.52 2.11
C GLY A 161 21.66 -4.99 2.06
N GLU A 162 21.07 -5.09 0.87
CA GLU A 162 19.66 -5.44 0.70
C GLU A 162 19.35 -6.92 0.94
N ASP A 163 18.21 -7.18 1.59
CA ASP A 163 17.62 -8.51 1.67
C ASP A 163 16.91 -8.87 0.35
N LEU A 164 17.66 -9.52 -0.54
CA LEU A 164 17.15 -9.99 -1.83
C LEU A 164 16.03 -11.03 -1.70
N SER A 165 15.96 -11.75 -0.58
CA SER A 165 14.89 -12.73 -0.35
C SER A 165 13.56 -12.02 -0.15
N LEU A 166 13.56 -10.91 0.59
CA LEU A 166 12.36 -10.10 0.82
C LEU A 166 11.88 -9.45 -0.48
N TRP A 167 12.79 -8.90 -1.29
CA TRP A 167 12.45 -8.35 -2.61
C TRP A 167 11.91 -9.39 -3.56
N ARG A 168 12.47 -10.61 -3.58
CA ARG A 168 11.94 -11.71 -4.40
C ARG A 168 10.50 -12.06 -4.03
N ARG A 169 10.18 -12.10 -2.73
CA ARG A 169 8.80 -12.33 -2.25
C ARG A 169 7.86 -11.21 -2.69
N PHE A 170 8.32 -9.96 -2.58
CA PHE A 170 7.56 -8.80 -3.04
C PHE A 170 7.24 -8.88 -4.54
N ASP A 171 8.25 -9.18 -5.37
CA ASP A 171 8.13 -9.29 -6.82
C ASP A 171 7.17 -10.42 -7.23
N GLN A 172 7.31 -11.60 -6.63
CA GLN A 172 6.42 -12.74 -6.90
C GLN A 172 4.96 -12.39 -6.60
N ALA A 173 4.69 -11.74 -5.47
CA ALA A 173 3.35 -11.30 -5.11
C ALA A 173 2.80 -10.24 -6.08
N GLY A 174 3.64 -9.28 -6.52
CA GLY A 174 3.26 -8.25 -7.48
C GLY A 174 2.96 -8.80 -8.87
N LEU A 175 3.77 -9.73 -9.37
CA LEU A 175 3.55 -10.42 -10.65
C LEU A 175 2.27 -11.25 -10.61
N LYS A 176 2.02 -11.96 -9.51
CA LYS A 176 0.76 -12.71 -9.31
C LYS A 176 -0.46 -11.78 -9.36
N ALA A 177 -0.37 -10.58 -8.77
CA ALA A 177 -1.44 -9.60 -8.84
C ALA A 177 -1.68 -9.06 -10.27
N LEU A 178 -0.63 -8.93 -11.10
CA LEU A 178 -0.74 -8.48 -12.49
C LEU A 178 -1.30 -9.55 -13.44
N SER A 179 -1.02 -10.83 -13.18
CA SER A 179 -1.31 -11.92 -14.12
C SER A 179 -2.78 -11.95 -14.60
N PRO A 180 -3.81 -11.86 -13.73
CA PRO A 180 -5.21 -11.82 -14.17
C PRO A 180 -5.55 -10.62 -15.06
N MET A 181 -4.88 -9.48 -14.86
CA MET A 181 -5.13 -8.25 -15.60
C MET A 181 -4.57 -8.33 -17.03
N ILE A 182 -3.42 -8.98 -17.18
CA ILE A 182 -2.80 -9.22 -18.49
C ILE A 182 -3.65 -10.21 -19.29
N THR A 183 -4.09 -11.31 -18.65
CA THR A 183 -4.96 -12.30 -19.28
C THR A 183 -6.29 -11.68 -19.74
N LYS A 184 -6.92 -10.85 -18.91
CA LYS A 184 -8.16 -10.16 -19.27
C LYS A 184 -8.01 -9.25 -20.49
N ASN A 185 -6.90 -8.51 -20.59
CA ASN A 185 -6.63 -7.63 -21.73
C ASN A 185 -6.36 -8.42 -23.02
N LEU A 186 -5.67 -9.56 -22.94
CA LEU A 186 -5.45 -10.44 -24.09
C LEU A 186 -6.76 -11.08 -24.58
N THR A 187 -7.68 -11.43 -23.68
CA THR A 187 -9.01 -11.96 -24.07
C THR A 187 -9.98 -10.91 -24.59
N ALA A 188 -9.78 -9.63 -24.22
CA ALA A 188 -10.56 -8.50 -24.74
C ALA A 188 -10.13 -8.11 -26.16
N ILE A 189 -8.91 -8.47 -26.56
CA ILE A 189 -8.43 -8.40 -27.95
C ILE A 189 -8.80 -9.73 -28.63
N LYS A 190 -10.10 -9.99 -28.80
CA LYS A 190 -10.56 -10.94 -29.83
C LYS A 190 -10.58 -10.22 -31.18
N PRO A 191 -10.21 -10.90 -32.28
CA PRO A 191 -10.02 -10.25 -33.56
C PRO A 191 -11.33 -9.65 -34.05
N SER A 192 -11.28 -8.38 -34.49
CA SER A 192 -12.30 -7.80 -35.35
C SER A 192 -12.53 -8.75 -36.50
N GLU A 193 -13.79 -9.09 -36.72
CA GLU A 193 -14.29 -9.90 -37.82
C GLU A 193 -13.58 -9.53 -39.13
N ASN A 194 -12.95 -10.54 -39.75
CA ASN A 194 -12.66 -10.52 -41.17
C ASN A 194 -14.02 -10.58 -41.90
N GLN A 195 -14.74 -9.46 -41.96
CA GLN A 195 -15.73 -9.21 -43.01
C GLN A 195 -14.97 -8.75 -44.25
N GLY A 196 -14.48 -9.74 -44.98
CA GLY A 196 -13.84 -9.57 -46.29
C GLY A 196 -14.19 -10.76 -47.15
N SER A 197 -15.48 -10.87 -47.51
CA SER A 197 -15.93 -11.74 -48.59
C SER A 197 -15.32 -11.25 -49.89
N LEU A 198 -14.15 -11.77 -50.26
CA LEU A 198 -13.70 -11.73 -51.65
C LEU A 198 -14.40 -12.87 -52.38
N SER A 199 -15.52 -12.55 -53.00
CA SER A 199 -16.13 -13.37 -54.04
C SER A 199 -15.14 -13.47 -55.21
N PHE A 200 -14.56 -14.66 -55.40
CA PHE A 200 -13.99 -15.02 -56.69
C PHE A 200 -15.09 -15.68 -57.52
N SER A 201 -15.69 -14.90 -58.41
CA SER A 201 -16.49 -15.41 -59.51
C SER A 201 -15.54 -15.79 -60.65
N SER A 202 -15.55 -17.05 -61.05
CA SER A 202 -14.98 -17.51 -62.32
C SER A 202 -16.03 -18.33 -63.05
N TRP A 203 -16.48 -17.80 -64.19
CA TRP A 203 -17.39 -18.35 -65.20
C TRP A 203 -18.86 -18.51 -64.80
#